data_AF-A0A509LMK4-F1
#
_entry.id   AF-A0A509LMK4-F1
#
_cell.length_a   1.000
_cell.length_b   1.000
_cell.length_c   1.000
_cell.angle_alpha   90.00
_cell.angle_beta   90.00
_cell.angle_gamma   90.00
#
_symmetry.space_group_name_H-M   'P 1'
#
loop_
_entity.id
_entity.type
_entity.pdbx_description
1 polymer ?
#
loop_
_entity_poly.entity_id
_entity_poly.type
_entity_poly.pdbx_seq_one_letter_code
_entity_poly.pdbx_strand_id
1 'polypeptide(L)'
;MRFSKGNDVLGTRNRGDACESSLCTLCRADCKGKCETWLSSMVGRKLLYPRSFGLVTAGGNNTTHVGVSYNSLRIQGYAYGSTGLTGDMTNNPDDCIFPNVSLKTEFGSKVKTKIRMPMMTGALGSTLIAEKYWDSFAIGGALLGIPVVIGENVVGVDKNSEIGPQADKKGKIVKAPELDRRIETYLRYYDGYGAIIVQLNVEDTRNGVAEYVVDKYGDKCIIELKWGQGAKNIGGEIQVRNIEYARFLKDRGYVVDPDPSLPEVQQGFEQGAIKSFARHSRLGATNLPTVSAVQEDFMNSVEYLRGIGFDRISLKTGSYGMEELAMAIKFATDAELDLLTMDGSGGGTGMSPWNMMQSWG
;
A
#
# COMPACT_ATOMS: atom_id res chain seq x y z
N MET A 1 -1.48 -19.03 20.05
CA MET A 1 -0.26 -18.53 20.75
C MET A 1 -0.38 -17.00 20.81
N ARG A 2 -0.24 -16.37 21.99
CA ARG A 2 -0.33 -14.90 22.09
C ARG A 2 1.05 -14.28 21.88
N PHE A 3 1.17 -13.28 21.02
CA PHE A 3 2.41 -12.52 20.84
C PHE A 3 2.77 -11.77 22.13
N SER A 4 4.04 -11.84 22.54
CA SER A 4 4.52 -11.01 23.65
C SER A 4 4.41 -9.55 23.26
N LYS A 5 3.91 -8.72 24.19
CA LYS A 5 3.89 -7.27 24.01
C LYS A 5 5.25 -6.62 24.24
N GLY A 6 6.21 -7.34 24.82
CA GLY A 6 7.51 -6.81 25.21
C GLY A 6 8.65 -7.60 24.61
N ASN A 7 9.69 -6.89 24.21
CA ASN A 7 10.99 -7.45 23.86
C ASN A 7 12.01 -6.87 24.82
N ASP A 8 12.41 -7.67 25.82
CA ASP A 8 13.37 -7.24 26.84
C ASP A 8 14.77 -6.97 26.26
N VAL A 9 15.16 -7.76 25.25
CA VAL A 9 16.46 -7.62 24.55
C VAL A 9 16.59 -6.23 23.93
N LEU A 10 15.50 -5.72 23.35
CA LEU A 10 15.46 -4.39 22.73
C LEU A 10 14.90 -3.29 23.65
N GLY A 11 14.40 -3.66 24.84
CA GLY A 11 13.72 -2.75 25.76
C GLY A 11 12.42 -2.14 25.20
N THR A 12 11.81 -2.79 24.21
CA THR A 12 10.63 -2.28 23.50
C THR A 12 9.35 -2.88 24.05
N ARG A 13 8.24 -2.15 23.87
CA ARG A 13 6.91 -2.59 24.28
C ARG A 13 5.81 -2.02 23.40
N ASN A 14 4.92 -2.89 22.94
CA ASN A 14 3.68 -2.52 22.27
C ASN A 14 2.70 -1.87 23.25
N ARG A 15 2.04 -0.81 22.79
CA ARG A 15 0.96 -0.12 23.54
C ARG A 15 -0.27 -1.02 23.70
N GLY A 16 -0.64 -1.73 22.63
CA GLY A 16 -1.83 -2.59 22.54
C GLY A 16 -1.48 -4.06 22.37
N ASP A 17 -2.43 -4.84 21.82
CA ASP A 17 -2.20 -6.23 21.44
C ASP A 17 -1.37 -6.30 20.17
N ALA A 18 -0.28 -7.07 20.20
CA ALA A 18 0.56 -7.26 19.03
C ALA A 18 -0.14 -8.20 18.02
N CYS A 19 -0.08 -7.86 16.74
CA CYS A 19 -0.48 -8.71 15.64
C CYS A 19 0.74 -9.25 14.88
N GLU A 20 0.52 -9.99 13.80
CA GLU A 20 1.60 -10.66 13.04
C GLU A 20 2.71 -9.72 12.55
N SER A 21 2.37 -8.46 12.23
CA SER A 21 3.36 -7.44 11.85
C SER A 21 4.23 -6.94 13.01
N SER A 22 4.05 -7.47 14.22
CA SER A 22 4.59 -6.97 15.48
C SER A 22 4.14 -5.55 15.86
N LEU A 23 3.24 -4.92 15.07
CA LEU A 23 2.54 -3.69 15.44
C LEU A 23 1.34 -3.98 16.34
N CYS A 24 0.74 -2.93 16.90
CA CYS A 24 -0.52 -3.07 17.62
C CYS A 24 -1.68 -3.28 16.63
N THR A 25 -2.63 -4.16 16.96
CA THR A 25 -3.92 -4.32 16.24
C THR A 25 -4.63 -3.00 16.01
N LEU A 26 -4.47 -2.05 16.95
CA LEU A 26 -4.86 -0.65 16.81
C LEU A 26 -3.63 0.26 16.98
N CYS A 27 -2.97 0.59 15.87
CA CYS A 27 -1.93 1.61 15.84
C CYS A 27 -2.56 3.01 15.88
N ARG A 28 -2.04 3.91 16.71
CA ARG A 28 -2.61 5.25 16.91
C ARG A 28 -1.58 6.33 16.64
N ALA A 29 -2.02 7.43 16.03
CA ALA A 29 -1.17 8.58 15.76
C ALA A 29 -0.79 9.39 17.02
N ASP A 30 -1.57 9.27 18.10
CA ASP A 30 -1.28 9.87 19.41
C ASP A 30 -0.48 8.93 20.35
N CYS A 31 0.05 7.82 19.82
CA CYS A 31 0.82 6.85 20.59
C CYS A 31 2.14 7.48 21.09
N LYS A 32 2.45 7.28 22.37
CA LYS A 32 3.72 7.71 23.00
C LYS A 32 4.89 6.74 22.75
N GLY A 33 4.68 5.72 21.92
CA GLY A 33 5.75 4.90 21.38
C GLY A 33 6.22 3.75 22.26
N LYS A 34 7.53 3.49 22.20
CA LYS A 34 8.28 2.36 22.77
C LYS A 34 8.15 1.01 22.05
N CYS A 35 7.26 0.85 21.06
CA CYS A 35 7.33 -0.34 20.20
C CYS A 35 8.60 -0.28 19.32
N GLU A 36 8.99 -1.42 18.75
CA GLU A 36 10.21 -1.53 17.93
C GLU A 36 10.24 -0.52 16.78
N THR A 37 9.14 -0.39 16.03
CA THR A 37 9.01 0.59 14.93
C THR A 37 9.15 2.03 15.39
N TRP A 38 8.67 2.36 16.60
CA TRP A 38 8.78 3.73 17.11
C TRP A 38 10.20 4.01 17.61
N LEU A 39 10.83 3.06 18.30
CA LEU A 39 12.19 3.26 18.78
C LEU A 39 13.20 3.26 17.63
N SER A 40 12.98 2.47 16.57
CA SER A 40 13.88 2.42 15.43
C SER A 40 13.95 3.75 14.68
N SER A 41 12.88 4.57 14.66
CA SER A 41 12.94 5.91 14.09
C SER A 41 13.76 6.90 14.92
N MET A 42 13.96 6.63 16.21
CA MET A 42 14.71 7.50 17.13
C MET A 42 16.17 7.10 17.28
N VAL A 43 16.45 5.79 17.36
CA VAL A 43 17.81 5.28 17.66
C VAL A 43 18.42 4.48 16.50
N GLY A 44 17.68 4.28 15.41
CA GLY A 44 18.16 3.64 14.19
C GLY A 44 18.79 2.28 14.44
N ARG A 45 20.00 2.10 13.89
CA ARG A 45 20.77 0.84 13.96
C ARG A 45 21.12 0.40 15.37
N LYS A 46 21.06 1.28 16.38
CA LYS A 46 21.27 0.89 17.77
C LYS A 46 20.25 -0.16 18.25
N LEU A 47 19.06 -0.18 17.64
CA LEU A 47 18.03 -1.17 17.96
C LEU A 47 18.29 -2.55 17.35
N LEU A 48 19.31 -2.72 16.50
CA LEU A 48 19.66 -4.02 15.92
C LEU A 48 20.33 -4.97 16.91
N TYR A 49 20.86 -4.43 18.02
CA TYR A 49 21.65 -5.19 18.98
C TYR A 49 20.95 -5.27 20.34
N PRO A 50 21.16 -6.37 21.10
CA PRO A 50 20.77 -6.44 22.49
C PRO A 50 21.27 -5.23 23.28
N ARG A 51 20.41 -4.68 24.13
CA ARG A 51 20.85 -3.70 25.12
C ARG A 51 21.81 -4.35 26.11
N SER A 52 22.64 -3.53 26.76
CA SER A 52 23.60 -4.00 27.79
C SER A 52 24.65 -5.00 27.28
N PHE A 53 25.07 -4.88 26.00
CA PHE A 53 26.15 -5.68 25.42
C PHE A 53 27.41 -5.68 26.32
N GLY A 54 28.00 -6.86 26.51
CA GLY A 54 29.13 -7.08 27.43
C GLY A 54 28.74 -7.49 28.85
N LEU A 55 27.47 -7.37 29.23
CA LEU A 55 26.94 -7.81 30.55
C LEU A 55 25.85 -8.88 30.43
N VAL A 56 25.42 -9.22 29.20
CA VAL A 56 24.29 -10.12 28.95
C VAL A 56 24.61 -11.13 27.84
N THR A 57 23.92 -12.26 27.88
CA THR A 57 23.77 -13.20 26.76
C THR A 57 22.29 -13.22 26.39
N ALA A 58 21.96 -13.03 25.10
CA ALA A 58 20.58 -12.95 24.62
C ALA A 58 20.17 -14.21 23.85
N GLY A 59 18.90 -14.60 23.96
CA GLY A 59 18.28 -15.69 23.20
C GLY A 59 17.04 -15.22 22.44
N GLY A 60 16.75 -15.85 21.30
CA GLY A 60 15.54 -15.55 20.52
C GLY A 60 14.29 -16.18 21.16
N ASN A 61 13.19 -15.43 21.22
CA ASN A 61 11.92 -15.86 21.80
C ASN A 61 11.01 -16.58 20.79
N ASN A 62 11.60 -17.30 19.84
CA ASN A 62 10.83 -17.91 18.77
C ASN A 62 10.16 -19.21 19.21
N THR A 63 8.88 -19.36 18.89
CA THR A 63 8.02 -20.40 19.50
C THR A 63 7.45 -21.41 18.50
N THR A 64 7.63 -21.22 17.18
CA THR A 64 7.25 -22.17 16.13
C THR A 64 8.22 -22.08 14.95
N HIS A 65 8.45 -23.21 14.26
CA HIS A 65 9.30 -23.32 13.07
C HIS A 65 8.50 -23.63 11.79
N VAL A 66 7.17 -23.78 11.91
CA VAL A 66 6.27 -24.17 10.81
C VAL A 66 5.41 -22.96 10.42
N GLY A 67 5.28 -22.73 9.11
CA GLY A 67 4.49 -21.65 8.51
C GLY A 67 5.32 -20.44 8.06
N VAL A 68 4.70 -19.53 7.31
CA VAL A 68 5.28 -18.26 6.87
C VAL A 68 4.76 -17.15 7.76
N SER A 69 5.46 -16.89 8.86
CA SER A 69 5.27 -15.73 9.73
C SER A 69 6.65 -15.22 10.12
N TYR A 70 6.85 -13.93 10.35
CA TYR A 70 8.17 -13.40 10.72
C TYR A 70 8.75 -14.06 11.98
N ASN A 71 7.90 -14.61 12.85
CA ASN A 71 8.31 -15.36 14.04
C ASN A 71 8.75 -16.82 13.75
N SER A 72 8.27 -17.41 12.65
CA SER A 72 8.66 -18.74 12.17
C SER A 72 9.73 -18.70 11.08
N LEU A 73 10.02 -17.54 10.49
CA LEU A 73 11.08 -17.36 9.52
C LEU A 73 12.46 -17.55 10.18
N ARG A 74 13.30 -18.38 9.56
CA ARG A 74 14.71 -18.54 9.90
C ARG A 74 15.54 -18.37 8.65
N ILE A 75 16.49 -17.43 8.71
CA ILE A 75 17.50 -17.28 7.67
C ILE A 75 18.54 -18.36 7.91
N GLN A 76 18.62 -19.34 7.01
CA GLN A 76 19.68 -20.34 7.03
C GLN A 76 20.93 -19.71 6.42
N GLY A 77 21.96 -19.54 7.24
CA GLY A 77 23.26 -19.05 6.79
C GLY A 77 24.05 -20.14 6.08
N TYR A 78 24.96 -19.73 5.20
CA TYR A 78 25.92 -20.62 4.55
C TYR A 78 27.31 -20.39 5.14
N ALA A 79 28.06 -21.47 5.35
CA ALA A 79 29.43 -21.40 5.90
C ALA A 79 30.51 -21.10 4.84
N TYR A 80 30.17 -21.18 3.55
CA TYR A 80 31.06 -20.96 2.42
C TYR A 80 30.25 -20.56 1.17
N GLY A 81 30.93 -20.04 0.14
CA GLY A 81 30.30 -19.69 -1.14
C GLY A 81 29.70 -18.29 -1.16
N SER A 82 30.53 -17.25 -1.01
CA SER A 82 30.11 -15.84 -1.12
C SER A 82 29.43 -15.58 -2.47
N THR A 83 28.25 -14.98 -2.44
CA THR A 83 27.50 -14.53 -3.62
C THR A 83 27.10 -13.06 -3.45
N GLY A 84 26.79 -12.36 -4.55
CA GLY A 84 26.37 -10.95 -4.48
C GLY A 84 27.50 -9.95 -4.24
N LEU A 85 28.75 -10.32 -4.54
CA LEU A 85 29.89 -9.38 -4.57
C LEU A 85 29.70 -8.37 -5.69
N THR A 86 30.00 -7.10 -5.43
CA THR A 86 29.78 -6.00 -6.38
C THR A 86 31.03 -5.13 -6.53
N GLY A 87 31.26 -4.58 -7.72
CA GLY A 87 32.41 -3.72 -8.00
C GLY A 87 33.72 -4.51 -7.86
N ASP A 88 34.67 -3.94 -7.12
CA ASP A 88 36.01 -4.51 -6.93
C ASP A 88 36.12 -5.46 -5.72
N MET A 89 34.99 -5.79 -5.08
CA MET A 89 34.98 -6.69 -3.93
C MET A 89 35.34 -8.13 -4.32
N THR A 90 36.14 -8.77 -3.48
CA THR A 90 36.55 -10.16 -3.64
C THR A 90 35.84 -11.10 -2.66
N ASN A 91 36.07 -12.40 -2.78
CA ASN A 91 35.60 -13.40 -1.82
C ASN A 91 36.49 -13.49 -0.56
N ASN A 92 37.41 -12.53 -0.38
CA ASN A 92 38.20 -12.41 0.83
C ASN A 92 37.28 -12.07 2.03
N PRO A 93 37.46 -12.70 3.19
CA PRO A 93 36.75 -12.34 4.43
C PRO A 93 36.78 -10.85 4.78
N ASP A 94 37.83 -10.12 4.40
CA ASP A 94 37.94 -8.66 4.62
C ASP A 94 36.89 -7.86 3.82
N ASP A 95 36.49 -8.36 2.64
CA ASP A 95 35.45 -7.77 1.80
C ASP A 95 34.05 -8.29 2.18
N CYS A 96 33.96 -9.56 2.59
CA CYS A 96 32.72 -10.27 2.93
C CYS A 96 32.18 -9.94 4.33
N ILE A 97 32.12 -8.65 4.66
CA ILE A 97 31.61 -8.13 5.93
C ILE A 97 30.27 -7.40 5.75
N PHE A 98 29.41 -7.46 6.78
CA PHE A 98 28.07 -6.86 6.72
C PHE A 98 28.04 -5.35 6.36
N PRO A 99 29.03 -4.50 6.72
CA PRO A 99 29.00 -3.08 6.33
C PRO A 99 29.09 -2.86 4.82
N ASN A 100 29.65 -3.83 4.08
CA ASN A 100 29.79 -3.75 2.62
C ASN A 100 28.55 -4.24 1.88
N VAL A 101 27.53 -4.75 2.58
CA VAL A 101 26.29 -5.22 1.95
C VAL A 101 25.55 -4.04 1.33
N SER A 102 25.33 -4.10 0.02
CA SER A 102 24.46 -3.19 -0.69
C SER A 102 23.00 -3.65 -0.59
N LEU A 103 22.11 -2.72 -0.25
CA LEU A 103 20.65 -2.92 -0.30
C LEU A 103 20.03 -2.42 -1.63
N LYS A 104 20.86 -1.87 -2.52
CA LYS A 104 20.38 -1.37 -3.81
C LYS A 104 19.87 -2.54 -4.67
N THR A 105 18.72 -2.37 -5.29
CA THR A 105 18.15 -3.32 -6.24
C THR A 105 17.30 -2.57 -7.28
N GLU A 106 16.64 -3.29 -8.17
CA GLU A 106 15.74 -2.72 -9.16
C GLU A 106 14.57 -3.66 -9.47
N PHE A 107 13.48 -3.10 -9.99
CA PHE A 107 12.34 -3.84 -10.54
C PHE A 107 11.89 -3.21 -11.86
N GLY A 108 11.00 -3.87 -12.58
CA GLY A 108 10.51 -3.41 -13.89
C GLY A 108 10.81 -4.41 -14.99
N SER A 109 9.95 -4.44 -16.00
CA SER A 109 10.11 -5.30 -17.17
C SER A 109 11.04 -4.62 -18.18
N LYS A 110 10.55 -3.58 -18.87
CA LYS A 110 11.28 -2.83 -19.90
C LYS A 110 12.09 -1.68 -19.32
N VAL A 111 11.49 -0.92 -18.40
CA VAL A 111 12.13 0.23 -17.75
C VAL A 111 12.49 -0.16 -16.32
N LYS A 112 13.79 -0.20 -16.01
CA LYS A 112 14.25 -0.57 -14.67
C LYS A 112 14.13 0.61 -13.70
N THR A 113 13.32 0.43 -12.66
CA THR A 113 13.22 1.34 -11.53
C THR A 113 14.25 0.94 -10.47
N LYS A 114 15.25 1.79 -10.26
CA LYS A 114 16.30 1.57 -9.26
C LYS A 114 15.83 2.00 -7.89
N ILE A 115 16.13 1.21 -6.86
CA ILE A 115 15.79 1.51 -5.46
C ILE A 115 17.02 1.31 -4.56
N ARG A 116 17.17 2.13 -3.52
CA ARG A 116 18.32 2.03 -2.60
C ARG A 116 18.10 1.04 -1.46
N MET A 117 16.84 0.80 -1.14
CA MET A 117 16.43 -0.09 -0.08
C MET A 117 15.24 -0.91 -0.58
N PRO A 118 15.24 -2.25 -0.41
CA PRO A 118 14.25 -3.15 -0.98
C PRO A 118 12.98 -3.16 -0.13
N MET A 119 12.36 -1.98 0.00
CA MET A 119 11.09 -1.79 0.67
C MET A 119 10.29 -0.74 -0.07
N MET A 120 8.98 -0.77 0.13
CA MET A 120 8.06 0.24 -0.36
C MET A 120 6.98 0.48 0.69
N THR A 121 6.29 1.61 0.60
CA THR A 121 5.11 1.82 1.44
C THR A 121 3.96 0.91 0.99
N GLY A 122 3.02 0.64 1.88
CA GLY A 122 1.68 0.24 1.44
C GLY A 122 0.99 1.37 0.66
N ALA A 123 -0.14 1.06 0.04
CA ALA A 123 -0.98 2.02 -0.67
C ALA A 123 -1.73 2.93 0.31
N LEU A 124 -1.34 4.21 0.38
CA LEU A 124 -1.91 5.19 1.30
C LEU A 124 -2.96 6.03 0.56
N GLY A 125 -4.22 5.61 0.62
CA GLY A 125 -5.32 6.19 -0.16
C GLY A 125 -6.01 7.39 0.49
N SER A 126 -7.33 7.45 0.29
CA SER A 126 -8.24 8.56 0.63
C SER A 126 -8.51 8.81 2.12
N THR A 127 -7.73 8.23 3.03
CA THR A 127 -7.96 8.40 4.48
C THR A 127 -7.30 9.68 4.99
N LEU A 128 -7.95 10.36 5.94
CA LEU A 128 -7.40 11.58 6.57
C LEU A 128 -6.04 11.35 7.23
N ILE A 129 -5.78 10.12 7.72
CA ILE A 129 -4.51 9.80 8.34
C ILE A 129 -3.38 9.74 7.31
N ALA A 130 -3.65 9.23 6.11
CA ALA A 130 -2.69 9.22 5.01
C ALA A 130 -2.43 10.65 4.52
N GLU A 131 -3.47 11.46 4.34
CA GLU A 131 -3.36 12.88 3.95
C GLU A 131 -2.49 13.66 4.95
N LYS A 132 -2.82 13.57 6.24
CA LYS A 132 -2.14 14.31 7.33
C LYS A 132 -0.65 14.03 7.41
N TYR A 133 -0.23 12.78 7.18
CA TYR A 133 1.16 12.34 7.33
C TYR A 133 1.86 12.12 5.99
N TRP A 134 1.23 12.48 4.87
CA TRP A 134 1.75 12.20 3.54
C TRP A 134 3.17 12.72 3.33
N ASP A 135 3.44 13.96 3.75
CA ASP A 135 4.73 14.62 3.52
C ASP A 135 5.88 13.84 4.16
N SER A 136 5.65 13.24 5.34
CA SER A 136 6.66 12.39 5.98
C SER A 136 6.98 11.15 5.15
N PHE A 137 5.96 10.51 4.57
CA PHE A 137 6.16 9.33 3.72
C PHE A 137 6.80 9.69 2.38
N ALA A 138 6.32 10.74 1.72
CA ALA A 138 6.81 11.15 0.41
C ALA A 138 8.25 11.69 0.47
N ILE A 139 8.55 12.60 1.40
CA ILE A 139 9.88 13.18 1.55
C ILE A 139 10.87 12.12 2.02
N GLY A 140 10.54 11.38 3.08
CA GLY A 140 11.40 10.32 3.60
C GLY A 140 11.63 9.22 2.56
N GLY A 141 10.59 8.83 1.83
CA GLY A 141 10.64 7.82 0.79
C GLY A 141 11.53 8.22 -0.39
N ALA A 142 11.39 9.45 -0.89
CA ALA A 142 12.21 9.99 -1.97
C ALA A 142 13.69 10.09 -1.56
N LEU A 143 13.98 10.64 -0.38
CA LEU A 143 15.36 10.77 0.12
C LEU A 143 16.03 9.41 0.35
N LEU A 144 15.29 8.42 0.84
CA LEU A 144 15.79 7.05 1.01
C LEU A 144 15.82 6.24 -0.29
N GLY A 145 15.24 6.75 -1.39
CA GLY A 145 15.17 6.04 -2.66
C GLY A 145 14.31 4.77 -2.60
N ILE A 146 13.17 4.83 -1.91
CA ILE A 146 12.17 3.75 -1.86
C ILE A 146 10.89 4.15 -2.62
N PRO A 147 10.15 3.19 -3.19
CA PRO A 147 8.86 3.48 -3.78
C PRO A 147 7.80 3.86 -2.74
N VAL A 148 6.97 4.84 -3.09
CA VAL A 148 5.81 5.29 -2.30
C VAL A 148 4.56 5.14 -3.15
N VAL A 149 3.48 4.63 -2.55
CA VAL A 149 2.23 4.34 -3.26
C VAL A 149 1.10 5.26 -2.78
N ILE A 150 0.59 6.06 -3.70
CA ILE A 150 -0.67 6.80 -3.56
C ILE A 150 -1.80 5.78 -3.77
N GLY A 151 -2.54 5.50 -2.70
CA GLY A 151 -3.64 4.55 -2.76
C GLY A 151 -4.90 5.11 -3.40
N GLU A 152 -5.95 4.30 -3.40
CA GLU A 152 -7.22 4.58 -4.10
C GLU A 152 -8.01 5.82 -3.61
N ASN A 153 -8.88 6.30 -4.49
CA ASN A 153 -9.92 7.31 -4.27
C ASN A 153 -9.45 8.71 -3.85
N VAL A 154 -8.16 9.05 -3.98
CA VAL A 154 -7.63 10.36 -3.55
C VAL A 154 -8.35 11.52 -4.26
N VAL A 155 -8.54 11.43 -5.58
CA VAL A 155 -9.22 12.48 -6.37
C VAL A 155 -10.72 12.53 -6.07
N GLY A 156 -11.36 11.36 -5.99
CA GLY A 156 -12.83 11.30 -5.89
C GLY A 156 -13.36 11.80 -4.55
N VAL A 157 -12.59 11.68 -3.46
CA VAL A 157 -13.00 12.18 -2.13
C VAL A 157 -12.62 13.64 -1.89
N ASP A 158 -11.63 14.16 -2.62
CA ASP A 158 -11.15 15.53 -2.42
C ASP A 158 -12.22 16.53 -2.90
N LYS A 159 -12.74 17.31 -1.95
CA LYS A 159 -13.74 18.36 -2.21
C LYS A 159 -13.21 19.47 -3.12
N ASN A 160 -11.89 19.64 -3.20
CA ASN A 160 -11.24 20.64 -4.04
C ASN A 160 -10.93 20.11 -5.45
N SER A 161 -11.17 18.83 -5.71
CA SER A 161 -11.02 18.24 -7.04
C SER A 161 -12.22 18.59 -7.90
N GLU A 162 -11.99 18.92 -9.17
CA GLU A 162 -13.02 19.24 -10.16
C GLU A 162 -13.08 18.11 -11.19
N ILE A 163 -14.20 17.39 -11.20
CA ILE A 163 -14.47 16.29 -12.13
C ILE A 163 -15.68 16.71 -12.97
N GLY A 164 -15.46 16.87 -14.27
CA GLY A 164 -16.48 17.25 -15.22
C GLY A 164 -17.44 16.10 -15.56
N PRO A 165 -18.54 16.41 -16.25
CA PRO A 165 -19.62 15.46 -16.53
C PRO A 165 -19.31 14.55 -17.71
N GLN A 166 -18.13 14.63 -18.31
CA GLN A 166 -17.85 13.97 -19.57
C GLN A 166 -17.91 12.44 -19.43
N ALA A 167 -18.44 11.81 -20.48
CA ALA A 167 -18.52 10.35 -20.58
C ALA A 167 -17.16 9.74 -20.95
N ASP A 168 -16.34 10.45 -21.72
CA ASP A 168 -14.95 10.09 -21.95
C ASP A 168 -14.10 10.37 -20.70
N LYS A 169 -13.09 9.53 -20.48
CA LYS A 169 -12.22 9.65 -19.31
C LYS A 169 -11.19 10.78 -19.48
N LYS A 170 -10.84 11.13 -20.72
CA LYS A 170 -9.84 12.15 -21.04
C LYS A 170 -10.38 13.55 -20.75
N GLY A 171 -9.61 14.36 -20.01
CA GLY A 171 -10.04 15.72 -19.63
C GLY A 171 -11.22 15.76 -18.66
N LYS A 172 -11.64 14.60 -18.13
CA LYS A 172 -12.72 14.49 -17.16
C LYS A 172 -12.34 15.10 -15.81
N ILE A 173 -11.12 14.84 -15.33
CA ILE A 173 -10.57 15.55 -14.17
C ILE A 173 -9.95 16.84 -14.70
N VAL A 174 -10.50 17.98 -14.26
CA VAL A 174 -9.98 19.32 -14.57
C VAL A 174 -8.93 19.72 -13.54
N LYS A 175 -9.14 19.34 -12.27
CA LYS A 175 -8.27 19.70 -11.15
C LYS A 175 -8.24 18.58 -10.12
N ALA A 176 -7.05 18.22 -9.65
CA ALA A 176 -6.88 17.23 -8.57
C ALA A 176 -5.83 17.67 -7.53
N PRO A 177 -6.11 18.70 -6.71
CA PRO A 177 -5.11 19.35 -5.86
C PRO A 177 -4.43 18.39 -4.88
N GLU A 178 -5.17 17.48 -4.25
CA GLU A 178 -4.57 16.54 -3.31
C GLU A 178 -3.70 15.49 -4.02
N LEU A 179 -4.10 15.00 -5.20
CA LEU A 179 -3.26 14.09 -5.99
C LEU A 179 -1.97 14.79 -6.45
N ASP A 180 -2.11 16.01 -6.96
CA ASP A 180 -1.00 16.85 -7.41
C ASP A 180 0.00 17.09 -6.29
N ARG A 181 -0.49 17.52 -5.12
CA ARG A 181 0.32 17.72 -3.92
C ARG A 181 1.07 16.46 -3.55
N ARG A 182 0.43 15.29 -3.64
CA ARG A 182 1.06 14.02 -3.28
C ARG A 182 2.22 13.66 -4.19
N ILE A 183 2.00 13.76 -5.50
CA ILE A 183 3.01 13.46 -6.53
C ILE A 183 4.16 14.47 -6.46
N GLU A 184 3.84 15.77 -6.43
CA GLU A 184 4.82 16.85 -6.47
C GLU A 184 5.72 16.87 -5.22
N THR A 185 5.17 16.54 -4.04
CA THR A 185 5.98 16.43 -2.82
C THR A 185 7.04 15.34 -2.94
N TYR A 186 6.72 14.19 -3.53
CA TYR A 186 7.72 13.13 -3.76
C TYR A 186 8.73 13.56 -4.83
N LEU A 187 8.26 14.05 -5.98
CA LEU A 187 9.10 14.43 -7.11
C LEU A 187 10.07 15.58 -6.77
N ARG A 188 9.72 16.46 -5.84
CA ARG A 188 10.61 17.54 -5.37
C ARG A 188 11.95 17.02 -4.81
N TYR A 189 11.96 15.84 -4.19
CA TYR A 189 13.15 15.25 -3.57
C TYR A 189 13.64 14.00 -4.32
N TYR A 190 13.03 13.68 -5.45
CA TYR A 190 13.39 12.51 -6.25
C TYR A 190 14.70 12.75 -7.01
N ASP A 191 15.66 11.85 -6.84
CA ASP A 191 17.00 11.96 -7.43
C ASP A 191 17.35 10.78 -8.37
N GLY A 192 16.32 10.08 -8.86
CA GLY A 192 16.46 8.93 -9.76
C GLY A 192 16.40 7.56 -9.09
N TYR A 193 16.25 7.49 -7.77
CA TYR A 193 15.99 6.25 -7.03
C TYR A 193 14.63 6.27 -6.33
N GLY A 194 13.95 5.12 -6.33
CA GLY A 194 12.56 5.01 -5.89
C GLY A 194 11.57 5.24 -7.03
N ALA A 195 10.30 5.28 -6.68
CA ALA A 195 9.21 5.61 -7.60
C ALA A 195 8.00 6.14 -6.85
N ILE A 196 7.19 6.95 -7.52
CA ILE A 196 5.84 7.27 -7.08
C ILE A 196 4.85 6.43 -7.90
N ILE A 197 4.00 5.68 -7.20
CA ILE A 197 3.03 4.77 -7.80
C ILE A 197 1.62 5.30 -7.51
N VAL A 198 0.76 5.39 -8.52
CA VAL A 198 -0.64 5.82 -8.38
C VAL A 198 -1.55 4.63 -8.62
N GLN A 199 -2.31 4.28 -7.59
CA GLN A 199 -3.21 3.14 -7.62
C GLN A 199 -4.56 3.48 -8.26
N LEU A 200 -5.06 2.58 -9.10
CA LEU A 200 -6.36 2.67 -9.75
C LEU A 200 -7.26 1.54 -9.25
N ASN A 201 -8.32 1.91 -8.54
CA ASN A 201 -9.46 1.03 -8.33
C ASN A 201 -10.56 1.28 -9.38
N VAL A 202 -11.72 0.65 -9.21
CA VAL A 202 -12.87 0.79 -10.12
C VAL A 202 -13.32 2.25 -10.25
N GLU A 203 -13.37 3.00 -9.15
CA GLU A 203 -13.80 4.40 -9.18
C GLU A 203 -12.76 5.33 -9.78
N ASP A 204 -11.48 5.16 -9.46
CA ASP A 204 -10.37 5.93 -10.06
C ASP A 204 -10.33 5.73 -11.59
N THR A 205 -10.55 4.49 -12.04
CA THR A 205 -10.66 4.14 -13.47
C THR A 205 -11.85 4.83 -14.14
N ARG A 206 -13.00 4.96 -13.47
CA ARG A 206 -14.18 5.66 -14.00
C ARG A 206 -14.05 7.18 -13.97
N ASN A 207 -13.29 7.69 -13.02
CA ASN A 207 -13.05 9.13 -12.86
C ASN A 207 -12.02 9.67 -13.85
N GLY A 208 -11.22 8.80 -14.48
CA GLY A 208 -10.23 9.22 -15.46
C GLY A 208 -8.88 9.60 -14.84
N VAL A 209 -8.54 8.99 -13.70
CA VAL A 209 -7.29 9.31 -12.96
C VAL A 209 -6.05 8.97 -13.79
N ALA A 210 -6.06 7.89 -14.55
CA ALA A 210 -4.94 7.50 -15.40
C ALA A 210 -4.65 8.56 -16.46
N GLU A 211 -5.70 9.04 -17.11
CA GLU A 211 -5.69 10.05 -18.17
C GLU A 211 -5.17 11.38 -17.63
N TYR A 212 -5.64 11.79 -16.45
CA TYR A 212 -5.12 12.99 -15.78
C TYR A 212 -3.63 12.87 -15.43
N VAL A 213 -3.22 11.72 -14.90
CA VAL A 213 -1.83 11.49 -14.50
C VAL A 213 -0.89 11.46 -15.71
N VAL A 214 -1.26 10.78 -16.80
CA VAL A 214 -0.42 10.72 -18.00
C VAL A 214 -0.34 12.07 -18.71
N ASP A 215 -1.46 12.79 -18.83
CA ASP A 215 -1.49 14.10 -19.50
C ASP A 215 -0.61 15.13 -18.76
N LYS A 216 -0.55 15.06 -17.41
CA LYS A 216 0.16 16.04 -16.59
C LYS A 216 1.58 15.64 -16.19
N TYR A 217 1.77 14.38 -15.82
CA TYR A 217 3.04 13.88 -15.27
C TYR A 217 3.77 12.93 -16.23
N GLY A 218 3.13 12.50 -17.32
CA GLY A 218 3.70 11.57 -18.28
C GLY A 218 4.14 10.27 -17.62
N ASP A 219 5.35 9.84 -17.98
CA ASP A 219 5.96 8.62 -17.50
C ASP A 219 6.50 8.71 -16.06
N LYS A 220 6.46 9.87 -15.39
CA LYS A 220 7.05 10.06 -14.05
C LYS A 220 6.39 9.21 -12.96
N CYS A 221 5.15 8.76 -13.17
CA CYS A 221 4.41 7.90 -12.26
C CYS A 221 4.28 6.48 -12.83
N ILE A 222 4.29 5.48 -11.95
CA ILE A 222 3.88 4.11 -12.29
C ILE A 222 2.39 3.99 -11.97
N ILE A 223 1.61 3.36 -12.85
CA ILE A 223 0.21 3.05 -12.58
C ILE A 223 0.09 1.67 -11.96
N GLU A 224 -0.63 1.56 -10.84
CA GLU A 224 -0.93 0.28 -10.21
C GLU A 224 -2.41 -0.09 -10.37
N LEU A 225 -2.69 -1.17 -11.07
CA LEU A 225 -4.01 -1.78 -11.06
C LEU A 225 -4.26 -2.47 -9.71
N LYS A 226 -5.39 -2.18 -9.07
CA LYS A 226 -5.74 -2.78 -7.77
C LYS A 226 -6.85 -3.81 -7.90
N TRP A 227 -6.48 -5.08 -7.80
CA TRP A 227 -7.46 -6.18 -7.70
C TRP A 227 -7.92 -6.41 -6.26
N GLY A 228 -7.03 -6.24 -5.28
CA GLY A 228 -7.37 -6.48 -3.89
C GLY A 228 -6.40 -5.89 -2.88
N GLN A 229 -6.59 -6.29 -1.63
CA GLN A 229 -5.74 -5.90 -0.51
C GLN A 229 -5.74 -7.00 0.55
N GLY A 230 -4.73 -6.98 1.42
CA GLY A 230 -4.55 -7.98 2.46
C GLY A 230 -5.60 -7.92 3.58
N ALA A 231 -6.14 -6.74 3.88
CA ALA A 231 -7.00 -6.55 5.05
C ALA A 231 -8.45 -7.05 4.86
N LYS A 232 -8.91 -7.18 3.60
CA LYS A 232 -10.32 -7.43 3.27
C LYS A 232 -10.53 -7.78 1.80
N ASN A 233 -11.63 -8.49 1.51
CA ASN A 233 -12.10 -8.83 0.15
C ASN A 233 -13.19 -7.90 -0.38
N ILE A 234 -13.28 -6.70 0.15
CA ILE A 234 -14.18 -5.64 -0.31
C ILE A 234 -13.38 -4.40 -0.72
N GLY A 235 -14.01 -3.48 -1.44
CA GLY A 235 -13.39 -2.21 -1.80
C GLY A 235 -13.02 -1.36 -0.57
N GLY A 236 -12.25 -0.28 -0.80
CA GLY A 236 -11.95 0.70 0.24
C GLY A 236 -13.20 1.25 0.91
N GLU A 237 -13.06 1.73 2.15
CA GLU A 237 -14.17 2.28 2.94
C GLU A 237 -13.73 3.53 3.71
N ILE A 238 -14.66 4.48 3.87
CA ILE A 238 -14.51 5.60 4.80
C ILE A 238 -15.83 5.83 5.52
N GLN A 239 -15.73 6.31 6.75
CA GLN A 239 -16.88 6.75 7.54
C GLN A 239 -17.02 8.27 7.43
N VAL A 240 -18.22 8.71 7.09
CA VAL A 240 -18.58 10.12 6.91
C VAL A 240 -19.63 10.49 7.94
N ARG A 241 -19.40 11.59 8.67
CA ARG A 241 -20.31 12.09 9.72
C ARG A 241 -21.05 13.37 9.34
N ASN A 242 -21.00 13.74 8.07
CA ASN A 242 -21.60 14.95 7.53
C ASN A 242 -22.43 14.57 6.30
N ILE A 243 -23.72 14.89 6.32
CA ILE A 243 -24.66 14.42 5.29
C ILE A 243 -24.42 15.10 3.94
N GLU A 244 -24.00 16.36 3.93
CA GLU A 244 -23.66 17.11 2.71
C GLU A 244 -22.47 16.47 2.00
N TYR A 245 -21.48 16.02 2.77
CA TYR A 245 -20.35 15.29 2.22
C TYR A 245 -20.73 13.89 1.75
N ALA A 246 -21.64 13.21 2.46
CA ALA A 246 -22.18 11.93 2.00
C ALA A 246 -22.91 12.07 0.66
N ARG A 247 -23.71 13.14 0.50
CA ARG A 247 -24.37 13.49 -0.78
C ARG A 247 -23.35 13.78 -1.88
N PHE A 248 -22.35 14.61 -1.60
CA PHE A 248 -21.26 14.90 -2.54
C PHE A 248 -20.60 13.62 -3.08
N LEU A 249 -20.31 12.66 -2.20
CA LEU A 249 -19.73 11.37 -2.61
C LEU A 249 -20.72 10.55 -3.45
N LYS A 250 -22.01 10.54 -3.08
CA LYS A 250 -23.03 9.87 -3.87
C LYS A 250 -23.17 10.50 -5.26
N ASP A 251 -23.15 11.83 -5.38
CA ASP A 251 -23.22 12.55 -6.64
C ASP A 251 -21.99 12.29 -7.53
N ARG A 252 -20.85 11.99 -6.90
CA ARG A 252 -19.62 11.48 -7.57
C ARG A 252 -19.74 10.01 -8.02
N GLY A 253 -20.89 9.38 -7.84
CA GLY A 253 -21.16 8.00 -8.27
C GLY A 253 -20.67 6.92 -7.28
N TYR A 254 -20.28 7.30 -6.07
CA TYR A 254 -19.94 6.32 -5.03
C TYR A 254 -21.18 5.63 -4.45
N VAL A 255 -20.97 4.41 -3.93
CA VAL A 255 -21.97 3.74 -3.11
C VAL A 255 -21.88 4.30 -1.70
N VAL A 256 -22.98 4.86 -1.21
CA VAL A 256 -23.07 5.45 0.14
C VAL A 256 -24.26 4.81 0.87
N ASP A 257 -23.99 4.31 2.06
CA ASP A 257 -24.96 3.62 2.92
C ASP A 257 -24.98 4.22 4.34
N PRO A 258 -26.15 4.55 4.91
CA PRO A 258 -27.45 4.61 4.24
C PRO A 258 -27.48 5.67 3.14
N ASP A 259 -28.45 5.60 2.23
CA ASP A 259 -28.53 6.52 1.09
C ASP A 259 -28.88 7.96 1.54
N PRO A 260 -27.96 8.96 1.40
CA PRO A 260 -28.15 10.31 1.92
C PRO A 260 -29.13 11.16 1.11
N SER A 261 -29.65 10.64 -0.01
CA SER A 261 -30.66 11.30 -0.84
C SER A 261 -32.10 10.98 -0.42
N LEU A 262 -32.31 9.93 0.38
CA LEU A 262 -33.65 9.52 0.81
C LEU A 262 -34.18 10.43 1.94
N PRO A 263 -35.42 10.93 1.88
CA PRO A 263 -35.98 11.82 2.92
C PRO A 263 -35.96 11.21 4.33
N GLU A 264 -36.27 9.92 4.45
CA GLU A 264 -36.28 9.19 5.73
C GLU A 264 -34.88 9.07 6.35
N VAL A 265 -33.84 8.96 5.52
CA VAL A 265 -32.45 8.93 5.98
C VAL A 265 -32.01 10.32 6.46
N GLN A 266 -32.46 11.38 5.79
CA GLN A 266 -32.18 12.77 6.20
C GLN A 266 -32.84 13.08 7.54
N GLN A 267 -34.12 12.75 7.67
CA GLN A 267 -34.86 12.90 8.92
C GLN A 267 -34.23 12.06 10.05
N GLY A 268 -33.83 10.82 9.76
CA GLY A 268 -33.14 9.95 10.73
C GLY A 268 -31.79 10.51 11.17
N PHE A 269 -31.05 11.19 10.29
CA PHE A 269 -29.80 11.86 10.63
C PHE A 269 -30.03 13.11 11.49
N GLU A 270 -31.00 13.97 11.11
CA GLU A 270 -31.38 15.17 11.87
C GLU A 270 -31.84 14.83 13.29
N GLN A 271 -32.57 13.72 13.45
CA GLN A 271 -33.03 13.21 14.74
C GLN A 271 -31.96 12.43 15.52
N GLY A 272 -30.77 12.21 14.95
CA GLY A 272 -29.66 11.50 15.58
C GLY A 272 -29.79 9.98 15.63
N ALA A 273 -30.79 9.39 14.97
CA ALA A 273 -30.94 7.95 14.79
C ALA A 273 -29.84 7.38 13.87
N ILE A 274 -29.48 8.14 12.83
CA ILE A 274 -28.33 7.87 11.96
C ILE A 274 -27.19 8.81 12.36
N LYS A 275 -26.01 8.26 12.64
CA LYS A 275 -24.85 9.04 13.11
C LYS A 275 -23.72 9.16 12.10
N SER A 276 -23.74 8.32 11.07
CA SER A 276 -22.70 8.27 10.05
C SER A 276 -23.18 7.52 8.82
N PHE A 277 -22.46 7.77 7.72
CA PHE A 277 -22.57 7.11 6.43
C PHE A 277 -21.28 6.36 6.15
N ALA A 278 -21.37 5.19 5.52
CA ALA A 278 -20.27 4.43 4.99
C ALA A 278 -20.23 4.63 3.48
N ARG A 279 -19.04 4.96 2.95
CA ARG A 279 -18.80 4.98 1.50
C ARG A 279 -18.02 3.74 1.14
N HIS A 280 -18.51 2.99 0.15
CA HIS A 280 -17.92 1.75 -0.32
C HIS A 280 -17.40 1.89 -1.76
N SER A 281 -16.23 1.31 -2.02
CA SER A 281 -15.74 1.11 -3.39
C SER A 281 -16.24 -0.22 -3.95
N ARG A 282 -16.45 -0.25 -5.26
CA ARG A 282 -16.91 -1.44 -5.98
C ARG A 282 -15.78 -2.46 -6.11
N LEU A 283 -16.20 -3.73 -6.21
CA LEU A 283 -15.33 -4.83 -6.59
C LEU A 283 -15.25 -4.92 -8.12
N GLY A 284 -14.05 -5.21 -8.63
CA GLY A 284 -13.84 -5.52 -10.04
C GLY A 284 -14.30 -6.94 -10.38
N ALA A 285 -14.50 -7.20 -11.68
CA ALA A 285 -14.76 -8.52 -12.26
C ALA A 285 -15.98 -9.32 -11.73
N THR A 286 -16.83 -8.75 -10.86
CA THR A 286 -18.00 -9.46 -10.30
C THR A 286 -19.05 -9.86 -11.35
N ASN A 287 -19.00 -9.27 -12.53
CA ASN A 287 -19.85 -9.54 -13.68
C ASN A 287 -19.21 -10.50 -14.70
N LEU A 288 -17.98 -10.98 -14.48
CA LEU A 288 -17.25 -11.83 -15.40
C LEU A 288 -17.32 -13.30 -14.95
N PRO A 289 -17.85 -14.22 -15.78
CA PRO A 289 -18.19 -15.57 -15.33
C PRO A 289 -17.03 -16.58 -15.37
N THR A 290 -15.90 -16.25 -16.01
CA THR A 290 -14.80 -17.20 -16.24
C THR A 290 -13.43 -16.53 -16.14
N VAL A 291 -12.40 -17.32 -15.82
CA VAL A 291 -10.99 -16.89 -15.80
C VAL A 291 -10.57 -16.24 -17.13
N SER A 292 -10.97 -16.82 -18.27
CA SER A 292 -10.65 -16.27 -19.59
C SER A 292 -11.26 -14.89 -19.83
N ALA A 293 -12.50 -14.66 -19.36
CA ALA A 293 -13.14 -13.35 -19.46
C ALA A 293 -12.43 -12.30 -18.58
N VAL A 294 -11.98 -12.69 -17.38
CA VAL A 294 -11.16 -11.82 -16.51
C VAL A 294 -9.81 -11.52 -17.16
N GLN A 295 -9.19 -12.51 -17.81
CA GLN A 295 -7.94 -12.32 -18.52
C GLN A 295 -8.10 -11.32 -19.66
N GLU A 296 -9.12 -11.49 -20.50
CA GLU A 296 -9.40 -10.59 -21.62
C GLU A 296 -9.62 -9.14 -21.14
N ASP A 297 -10.46 -8.93 -20.13
CA ASP A 297 -10.72 -7.61 -19.53
C ASP A 297 -9.45 -6.97 -18.96
N PHE A 298 -8.62 -7.77 -18.27
CA PHE A 298 -7.34 -7.30 -17.74
C PHE A 298 -6.35 -6.91 -18.85
N MET A 299 -6.19 -7.74 -19.88
CA MET A 299 -5.27 -7.47 -20.99
C MET A 299 -5.71 -6.22 -21.77
N ASN A 300 -7.02 -6.05 -22.00
CA ASN A 300 -7.58 -4.85 -22.60
C ASN A 300 -7.30 -3.60 -21.74
N SER A 301 -7.39 -3.73 -20.41
CA SER A 301 -7.07 -2.63 -19.49
C SER A 301 -5.59 -2.24 -19.57
N VAL A 302 -4.68 -3.22 -19.64
CA VAL A 302 -3.24 -2.96 -19.81
C VAL A 302 -2.94 -2.34 -21.17
N GLU A 303 -3.54 -2.85 -22.25
CA GLU A 303 -3.39 -2.31 -23.60
C GLU A 303 -3.88 -0.86 -23.66
N TYR A 304 -5.03 -0.57 -23.04
CA TYR A 304 -5.55 0.79 -22.93
C TYR A 304 -4.58 1.73 -22.22
N LEU A 305 -4.08 1.33 -21.04
CA LEU A 305 -3.14 2.13 -20.26
C LEU A 305 -1.85 2.41 -21.03
N ARG A 306 -1.34 1.41 -21.77
CA ARG A 306 -0.21 1.60 -22.69
C ARG A 306 -0.55 2.54 -23.83
N GLY A 307 -1.72 2.39 -24.44
CA GLY A 307 -2.20 3.23 -25.54
C GLY A 307 -2.32 4.71 -25.18
N ILE A 308 -2.61 5.03 -23.91
CA ILE A 308 -2.63 6.43 -23.43
C ILE A 308 -1.26 6.95 -22.97
N GLY A 309 -0.23 6.09 -22.87
CA GLY A 309 1.16 6.50 -22.64
C GLY A 309 1.85 5.91 -21.40
N PHE A 310 1.24 4.94 -20.69
CA PHE A 310 1.92 4.28 -19.57
C PHE A 310 2.74 3.06 -20.01
N ASP A 311 4.06 3.22 -20.01
CA ASP A 311 4.99 2.10 -20.21
C ASP A 311 5.15 1.24 -18.94
N ARG A 312 5.01 1.86 -17.77
CA ARG A 312 5.24 1.26 -16.46
C ARG A 312 3.93 1.03 -15.72
N ILE A 313 3.53 -0.23 -15.63
CA ILE A 313 2.28 -0.65 -15.00
C ILE A 313 2.59 -1.75 -13.98
N SER A 314 2.03 -1.67 -12.78
CA SER A 314 2.07 -2.71 -11.75
C SER A 314 0.68 -3.26 -11.46
N LEU A 315 0.64 -4.43 -10.83
CA LEU A 315 -0.58 -5.05 -10.32
C LEU A 315 -0.43 -5.26 -8.81
N LYS A 316 -1.49 -4.96 -8.08
CA LYS A 316 -1.64 -5.33 -6.68
C LYS A 316 -2.79 -6.32 -6.51
N THR A 317 -2.49 -7.47 -5.92
CA THR A 317 -3.47 -8.47 -5.52
C THR A 317 -3.57 -8.59 -3.98
N GLY A 318 -4.69 -9.11 -3.51
CA GLY A 318 -4.92 -9.42 -2.09
C GLY A 318 -4.70 -10.89 -1.78
N SER A 319 -5.05 -11.28 -0.55
CA SER A 319 -4.97 -12.67 -0.06
C SER A 319 -6.13 -13.52 -0.58
N TYR A 320 -6.26 -13.61 -1.91
CA TYR A 320 -7.23 -14.49 -2.56
C TYR A 320 -6.72 -15.94 -2.61
N GLY A 321 -7.57 -16.85 -3.09
CA GLY A 321 -7.24 -18.27 -3.23
C GLY A 321 -6.15 -18.54 -4.27
N MET A 322 -5.78 -19.81 -4.39
CA MET A 322 -4.70 -20.25 -5.29
C MET A 322 -5.01 -19.98 -6.77
N GLU A 323 -6.29 -20.00 -7.17
CA GLU A 323 -6.70 -19.69 -8.54
C GLU A 323 -6.41 -18.22 -8.86
N GLU A 324 -6.88 -17.28 -8.03
CA GLU A 324 -6.67 -15.85 -8.27
C GLU A 324 -5.21 -15.44 -8.11
N LEU A 325 -4.45 -16.10 -7.21
CA LEU A 325 -3.01 -15.90 -7.11
C LEU A 325 -2.29 -16.35 -8.39
N ALA A 326 -2.63 -17.53 -8.91
CA ALA A 326 -2.08 -18.02 -10.16
C ALA A 326 -2.47 -17.11 -11.34
N MET A 327 -3.71 -16.61 -11.37
CA MET A 327 -4.16 -15.62 -12.35
C MET A 327 -3.32 -14.34 -12.28
N ALA A 328 -3.14 -13.77 -11.08
CA ALA A 328 -2.37 -12.53 -10.92
C ALA A 328 -0.92 -12.69 -11.39
N ILE A 329 -0.27 -13.80 -11.05
CA ILE A 329 1.10 -14.12 -11.51
C ILE A 329 1.12 -14.28 -13.03
N LYS A 330 0.22 -15.11 -13.58
CA LYS A 330 0.18 -15.39 -15.01
C LYS A 330 -0.12 -14.13 -15.82
N PHE A 331 -1.16 -13.39 -15.46
CA PHE A 331 -1.59 -12.24 -16.25
C PHE A 331 -0.58 -11.11 -16.14
N ALA A 332 -0.01 -10.85 -14.95
CA ALA A 332 1.05 -9.85 -14.82
C ALA A 332 2.30 -10.22 -15.65
N THR A 333 2.64 -11.51 -15.73
CA THR A 333 3.75 -11.99 -16.54
C THR A 333 3.47 -11.86 -18.03
N ASP A 334 2.33 -12.38 -18.50
CA ASP A 334 1.90 -12.32 -19.91
C ASP A 334 1.76 -10.86 -20.39
N ALA A 335 1.32 -9.97 -19.50
CA ALA A 335 1.21 -8.54 -19.77
C ALA A 335 2.53 -7.79 -19.64
N GLU A 336 3.64 -8.42 -19.21
CA GLU A 336 4.94 -7.78 -18.97
C GLU A 336 4.85 -6.59 -17.98
N LEU A 337 4.12 -6.75 -16.88
CA LEU A 337 4.04 -5.73 -15.84
C LEU A 337 5.37 -5.55 -15.10
N ASP A 338 5.61 -4.33 -14.60
CA ASP A 338 6.85 -3.97 -13.92
C ASP A 338 6.97 -4.58 -12.52
N LEU A 339 5.84 -4.76 -11.84
CA LEU A 339 5.77 -5.25 -10.46
C LEU A 339 4.41 -5.93 -10.20
N LEU A 340 4.44 -7.06 -9.49
CA LEU A 340 3.28 -7.67 -8.86
C LEU A 340 3.44 -7.61 -7.34
N THR A 341 2.57 -6.87 -6.67
CA THR A 341 2.50 -6.83 -5.21
C THR A 341 1.45 -7.82 -4.71
N MET A 342 1.87 -8.75 -3.84
CA MET A 342 1.00 -9.75 -3.21
C MET A 342 0.79 -9.40 -1.74
N ASP A 343 -0.36 -8.81 -1.41
CA ASP A 343 -0.68 -8.50 -0.02
C ASP A 343 -1.17 -9.75 0.73
N GLY A 344 -0.44 -10.16 1.77
CA GLY A 344 -0.88 -11.18 2.71
C GLY A 344 -2.00 -10.70 3.65
N SER A 345 -2.71 -11.65 4.26
CA SER A 345 -3.92 -11.45 5.08
C SER A 345 -3.71 -10.61 6.36
N GLY A 346 -2.44 -10.42 6.77
CA GLY A 346 -2.05 -9.55 7.89
C GLY A 346 -1.99 -8.04 7.56
N GLY A 347 -2.45 -7.64 6.37
CA GLY A 347 -2.44 -6.26 5.91
C GLY A 347 -3.25 -5.30 6.81
N GLY A 348 -2.74 -4.08 6.99
CA GLY A 348 -3.45 -3.02 7.74
C GLY A 348 -4.44 -2.24 6.88
N THR A 349 -5.40 -1.58 7.52
CA THR A 349 -6.33 -0.64 6.88
C THR A 349 -6.83 0.40 7.88
N GLY A 350 -7.22 1.58 7.38
CA GLY A 350 -7.83 2.63 8.19
C GLY A 350 -9.28 2.34 8.58
N MET A 351 -9.99 1.49 7.81
CA MET A 351 -11.38 1.11 8.07
C MET A 351 -11.74 -0.20 7.35
N SER A 352 -12.39 -1.12 8.07
CA SER A 352 -12.92 -2.39 7.56
C SER A 352 -13.84 -3.06 8.61
N PRO A 353 -14.78 -3.92 8.21
CA PRO A 353 -15.42 -4.86 9.13
C PRO A 353 -14.40 -5.69 9.90
N TRP A 354 -14.44 -5.63 11.23
CA TRP A 354 -13.42 -6.26 12.07
C TRP A 354 -13.35 -7.78 11.92
N ASN A 355 -14.51 -8.45 11.89
CA ASN A 355 -14.56 -9.91 11.72
C ASN A 355 -13.94 -10.36 10.39
N MET A 356 -14.11 -9.56 9.33
CA MET A 356 -13.45 -9.83 8.06
C MET A 356 -11.94 -9.73 8.19
N MET A 357 -11.39 -8.70 8.84
CA MET A 357 -9.93 -8.62 9.03
C MET A 357 -9.35 -9.76 9.89
N GLN A 358 -10.18 -10.44 10.68
CA GLN A 358 -9.76 -11.59 11.50
C GLN A 358 -9.86 -12.93 10.77
N SER A 359 -10.61 -13.00 9.67
CA SER A 359 -10.97 -14.28 9.02
C SER A 359 -10.79 -14.28 7.51
N TRP A 360 -10.48 -13.13 6.92
CA TRP A 360 -10.06 -13.02 5.53
C TRP A 360 -8.62 -13.51 5.39
N GLY A 361 -8.34 -14.30 4.34
CA GLY A 361 -6.99 -14.74 4.04
C GLY A 361 -6.89 -16.14 3.50
#